data_AF-A0A947NF33-F1
#
_entry.id   AF-A0A947NF33-F1
#
_cell.length_a   1.000
_cell.length_b   1.000
_cell.length_c   1.000
_cell.angle_alpha   90.00
_cell.angle_beta   90.00
_cell.angle_gamma   90.00
#
_symmetry.space_group_name_H-M   'P 1'
#
loop_
_entity.id
_entity.type
_entity.pdbx_description
1 polymer ?
#
loop_
_entity_poly.entity_id
_entity_poly.type
_entity_poly.pdbx_seq_one_letter_code
_entity_poly.pdbx_strand_id
1 'polypeptide(L)'
;MPIPAPTQLVKISAVGYGAVSSYEGYTQGQKRLMAMRASKLDAYRALAEHVYGIRVTGNSTVSSMMAQNDSFRIYVDSYVRGAKVVSVTPMADGNYETVLEIELDQDFSSRMN
;
A
#
# COMPACT_ATOMS: atom_id res chain seq x y z
N MET A 1 -6.48 38.31 -1.06
CA MET A 1 -6.06 37.04 -1.67
C MET A 1 -6.68 35.92 -0.85
N PRO A 2 -7.38 34.94 -1.43
CA PRO A 2 -7.82 33.79 -0.67
C PRO A 2 -6.59 32.94 -0.32
N ILE A 3 -6.47 32.55 0.96
CA ILE A 3 -5.50 31.57 1.42
C ILE A 3 -5.93 30.23 0.82
N PRO A 4 -5.09 29.51 0.05
CA PRO A 4 -5.45 28.18 -0.40
C PRO A 4 -5.73 27.30 0.83
N ALA A 5 -6.88 26.64 0.85
CA ALA A 5 -7.24 25.72 1.92
C ALA A 5 -6.13 24.67 2.07
N PRO A 6 -5.75 24.26 3.30
CA PRO A 6 -4.74 23.24 3.48
C PRO A 6 -5.18 21.97 2.77
N THR A 7 -4.41 21.55 1.77
CA THR A 7 -4.55 20.27 1.08
C THR A 7 -4.56 19.16 2.12
N GLN A 8 -5.73 18.64 2.44
CA GLN A 8 -5.86 17.67 3.51
C GLN A 8 -5.49 16.28 2.95
N LEU A 9 -4.24 15.90 3.18
CA LEU A 9 -3.68 14.62 2.76
C LEU A 9 -4.35 13.49 3.55
N VAL A 10 -4.94 12.53 2.85
CA VAL A 10 -5.45 11.29 3.44
C VAL A 10 -4.30 10.28 3.47
N LYS A 11 -3.83 9.94 4.65
CA LYS A 11 -2.81 8.90 4.83
C LYS A 11 -3.49 7.55 4.95
N ILE A 12 -3.10 6.60 4.12
CA ILE A 12 -3.49 5.20 4.26
C ILE A 12 -2.25 4.42 4.65
N SER A 13 -2.35 3.70 5.75
CA SER A 13 -1.34 2.76 6.20
C SER A 13 -1.83 1.33 6.04
N ALA A 14 -0.90 0.42 5.79
CA ALA A 14 -1.16 -1.01 5.82
C ALA A 14 0.03 -1.74 6.44
N VAL A 15 -0.28 -2.84 7.13
CA VAL A 15 0.69 -3.69 7.80
C VAL A 15 0.71 -5.04 7.10
N GLY A 16 1.89 -5.60 6.90
CA GLY A 16 2.07 -6.94 6.38
C GLY A 16 3.10 -7.74 7.17
N TYR A 17 2.94 -9.05 7.11
CA TYR A 17 3.72 -9.99 7.92
C TYR A 17 4.48 -10.99 7.06
N GLY A 18 5.70 -11.32 7.48
CA GLY A 18 6.58 -12.25 6.78
C GLY A 18 7.25 -13.20 7.73
N ALA A 19 7.02 -14.50 7.53
CA ALA A 19 7.62 -15.54 8.35
C ALA A 19 8.98 -15.98 7.80
N VAL A 20 9.83 -16.47 8.70
CA VAL A 20 11.13 -17.04 8.33
C VAL A 20 10.95 -18.32 7.54
N SER A 21 11.72 -18.48 6.46
CA SER A 21 11.74 -19.73 5.70
C SER A 21 12.28 -20.88 6.57
N SER A 22 11.55 -22.00 6.58
CA SER A 22 11.98 -23.26 7.20
C SER A 22 13.01 -24.02 6.39
N TYR A 23 13.36 -23.56 5.17
CA TYR A 23 14.29 -24.24 4.29
C TYR A 23 15.70 -24.32 4.89
N GLU A 24 16.21 -25.54 5.08
CA GLU A 24 17.49 -25.80 5.75
C GLU A 24 18.70 -25.35 4.92
N GLY A 25 18.57 -25.28 3.60
CA GLY A 25 19.65 -24.83 2.71
C GLY A 25 19.92 -23.32 2.73
N TYR A 26 19.19 -22.54 3.53
CA TYR A 26 19.43 -21.11 3.69
C TYR A 26 20.18 -20.79 4.97
N THR A 27 21.18 -19.91 4.84
CA THR A 27 21.82 -19.25 5.98
C THR A 27 20.81 -18.40 6.76
N GLN A 28 21.10 -18.13 8.03
CA GLN A 28 20.28 -17.24 8.86
C GLN A 28 20.07 -15.85 8.20
N GLY A 29 21.08 -15.32 7.52
CA GLY A 29 20.95 -14.07 6.76
C GLY A 29 19.96 -14.17 5.60
N GLN A 30 20.03 -15.25 4.81
CA GLN A 30 19.09 -15.49 3.72
C GLN A 30 17.65 -15.68 4.21
N LYS A 31 17.46 -16.44 5.28
CA LYS A 31 16.18 -16.64 5.95
C LYS A 31 15.54 -15.32 6.39
N ARG A 32 16.31 -14.42 7.00
CA ARG A 32 15.87 -13.06 7.38
C ARG A 32 15.51 -12.21 6.15
N LEU A 33 16.33 -12.23 5.10
CA LEU A 33 16.05 -11.49 3.87
C LEU A 33 14.74 -11.95 3.21
N MET A 34 14.44 -13.25 3.24
CA MET A 34 13.17 -13.76 2.72
C MET A 34 11.98 -13.33 3.57
N ALA A 35 12.09 -13.39 4.90
CA ALA A 35 11.04 -12.95 5.78
C ALA A 35 10.70 -11.46 5.58
N MET A 36 11.71 -10.59 5.49
CA MET A 36 11.53 -9.17 5.18
C MET A 36 10.90 -8.93 3.79
N ARG A 37 11.23 -9.77 2.80
CA ARG A 37 10.61 -9.68 1.47
C ARG A 37 9.15 -10.09 1.51
N ALA A 38 8.84 -11.17 2.23
CA ALA A 38 7.48 -11.65 2.41
C ALA A 38 6.62 -10.61 3.13
N SER A 39 7.14 -10.01 4.22
CA SER A 39 6.42 -8.98 4.99
C SER A 39 6.11 -7.75 4.14
N LYS A 40 7.09 -7.30 3.35
CA LYS A 40 6.90 -6.17 2.44
C LYS A 40 5.87 -6.47 1.35
N LEU A 41 5.89 -7.67 0.78
CA LEU A 41 4.93 -8.06 -0.26
C LEU A 41 3.50 -8.14 0.30
N ASP A 42 3.33 -8.74 1.48
CA ASP A 42 2.02 -8.79 2.14
C ASP A 42 1.52 -7.38 2.51
N ALA A 43 2.42 -6.49 2.95
CA ALA A 43 2.06 -5.10 3.25
C ALA A 43 1.57 -4.35 2.01
N TYR A 44 2.22 -4.56 0.85
CA TYR A 44 1.74 -3.98 -0.42
C TYR A 44 0.38 -4.52 -0.82
N ARG A 45 0.12 -5.81 -0.61
CA ARG A 45 -1.19 -6.42 -0.89
C ARG A 45 -2.27 -5.81 0.01
N ALA A 46 -2.03 -5.74 1.32
CA ALA A 46 -2.94 -5.13 2.27
C ALA A 46 -3.21 -3.65 1.94
N LEU A 47 -2.19 -2.91 1.49
CA LEU A 47 -2.33 -1.52 1.07
C LEU A 47 -3.20 -1.39 -0.18
N ALA A 48 -2.98 -2.24 -1.18
CA ALA A 48 -3.78 -2.27 -2.38
C ALA A 48 -5.26 -2.54 -2.04
N GLU A 49 -5.54 -3.52 -1.16
CA GLU A 49 -6.88 -3.84 -0.69
C GLU A 49 -7.56 -2.63 -0.01
N HIS A 50 -6.85 -1.89 0.83
CA HIS A 50 -7.38 -0.67 1.46
C HIS A 50 -7.72 0.41 0.42
N VAL A 51 -6.85 0.64 -0.56
CA VAL A 51 -7.09 1.60 -1.66
C VAL A 51 -8.31 1.20 -2.48
N TYR A 52 -8.45 -0.09 -2.81
CA TYR A 52 -9.62 -0.61 -3.51
C TYR A 52 -10.90 -0.45 -2.68
N GLY A 53 -10.88 -0.79 -1.38
CA GLY A 53 -12.04 -0.69 -0.49
C GLY A 53 -12.56 0.74 -0.29
N ILE A 54 -11.65 1.72 -0.19
CA ILE A 54 -12.01 3.14 -0.12
C ILE A 54 -12.74 3.58 -1.40
N ARG A 55 -12.29 3.13 -2.58
CA ARG A 55 -12.98 3.44 -3.84
C ARG A 55 -14.35 2.78 -3.94
N VAL A 56 -14.51 1.53 -3.50
CA VAL A 56 -15.82 0.83 -3.50
C VAL A 56 -16.83 1.57 -2.62
N THR A 57 -16.38 2.11 -1.49
CA THR A 57 -17.24 2.83 -0.54
C THR A 57 -17.55 4.26 -1.01
N GLY A 58 -16.61 4.92 -1.70
CA GLY A 58 -16.82 6.27 -2.25
C GLY A 58 -17.60 6.31 -3.57
N ASN A 59 -17.46 5.29 -4.43
CA ASN A 59 -18.06 5.21 -5.76
C ASN A 59 -18.64 3.82 -6.00
N SER A 60 -19.92 3.63 -5.71
CA SER A 60 -20.63 2.36 -5.97
C SER A 60 -20.76 2.06 -7.48
N THR A 61 -19.71 1.57 -8.17
CA THR A 61 -19.81 0.74 -9.41
C THR A 61 -18.45 0.25 -9.91
N VAL A 62 -18.03 -0.97 -9.53
CA VAL A 62 -16.73 -1.56 -9.91
C VAL A 62 -16.69 -2.04 -11.38
N SER A 63 -17.82 -2.44 -11.96
CA SER A 63 -17.82 -3.08 -13.29
C SER A 63 -17.71 -2.10 -14.48
N SER A 64 -18.08 -0.83 -14.32
CA SER A 64 -18.29 0.08 -15.45
C SER A 64 -17.04 0.87 -15.87
N MET A 65 -16.01 0.93 -15.03
CA MET A 65 -14.87 1.85 -15.26
C MET A 65 -13.54 1.17 -15.66
N MET A 66 -13.39 -0.15 -15.55
CA MET A 66 -12.14 -0.84 -15.91
C MET A 66 -11.90 -0.90 -17.42
N ALA A 67 -12.95 -0.72 -18.24
CA ALA A 67 -12.87 -0.88 -19.69
C ALA A 67 -12.55 0.41 -20.47
N GLN A 68 -12.53 1.60 -19.85
CA GLN A 68 -12.55 2.88 -20.59
C GLN A 68 -11.49 3.93 -20.24
N ASN A 69 -10.59 3.74 -19.26
CA ASN A 69 -9.75 4.86 -18.81
C ASN A 69 -8.26 4.50 -18.65
N ASP A 70 -7.46 4.75 -19.68
CA ASP A 70 -5.98 4.76 -19.59
C ASP A 70 -5.47 5.70 -18.48
N SER A 71 -6.23 6.75 -18.17
CA SER A 71 -6.00 7.65 -17.03
C SER A 71 -5.95 6.89 -15.71
N PHE A 72 -6.83 5.89 -15.49
CA PHE A 72 -6.85 5.11 -14.25
C PHE A 72 -5.54 4.35 -14.02
N ARG A 73 -4.95 3.82 -15.11
CA ARG A 73 -3.69 3.06 -15.05
C ARG A 73 -2.51 3.98 -14.73
N ILE A 74 -2.43 5.14 -15.38
CA ILE A 74 -1.39 6.15 -15.13
C ILE A 74 -1.50 6.73 -13.71
N TYR A 75 -2.72 6.95 -13.21
CA TYR A 75 -2.94 7.48 -11.87
C TYR A 75 -2.59 6.49 -10.76
N VAL A 76 -3.00 5.21 -10.86
CA VAL A 76 -2.62 4.18 -9.88
C VAL A 76 -1.11 3.95 -9.86
N ASP A 77 -0.47 3.91 -11.04
CA ASP A 77 0.98 3.70 -11.14
C ASP A 77 1.79 4.85 -10.49
N SER A 78 1.25 6.07 -10.50
CA SER A 78 1.88 7.24 -9.86
C SER A 78 1.82 7.19 -8.33
N TYR A 79 0.71 6.71 -7.75
CA TYR A 79 0.52 6.65 -6.29
C TYR A 79 1.14 5.41 -5.66
N VAL A 80 1.12 4.27 -6.35
CA VAL A 80 1.85 3.06 -5.90
C VAL A 80 3.36 3.33 -5.85
N ARG A 81 3.89 4.16 -6.76
CA ARG A 81 5.28 4.68 -6.68
C ARG A 81 5.51 5.59 -5.45
N GLY A 82 4.47 6.22 -4.91
CA GLY A 82 4.52 7.08 -3.73
C GLY A 82 4.48 6.33 -2.39
N ALA A 83 4.27 5.01 -2.40
CA ALA A 83 4.22 4.20 -1.18
C ALA A 83 5.59 4.16 -0.49
N LYS A 84 5.64 4.65 0.75
CA LYS A 84 6.84 4.66 1.57
C LYS A 84 6.80 3.52 2.56
N VAL A 85 7.94 2.86 2.72
CA VAL A 85 8.16 1.93 3.83
C VAL A 85 8.41 2.76 5.08
N VAL A 86 7.50 2.71 6.03
CA VAL A 86 7.59 3.50 7.27
C VAL A 86 8.37 2.74 8.33
N SER A 87 8.17 1.43 8.42
CA SER A 87 8.94 0.58 9.34
C SER A 87 9.07 -0.85 8.82
N VAL A 88 10.16 -1.49 9.22
CA VAL A 88 10.37 -2.94 9.14
C VAL A 88 10.84 -3.40 10.51
N THR A 89 9.99 -4.10 11.23
CA THR A 89 10.25 -4.46 12.63
C THR A 89 10.38 -5.98 12.76
N PRO A 90 11.47 -6.50 13.36
CA PRO A 90 11.52 -7.90 13.72
C PRO A 90 10.56 -8.20 14.87
N MET A 91 9.70 -9.20 14.68
CA MET A 91 8.79 -9.75 15.69
C MET A 91 9.41 -10.99 16.34
N ALA A 92 8.73 -11.50 17.38
CA ALA A 92 9.05 -12.78 18.00
C ALA A 92 9.15 -13.90 16.95
N ASP A 93 9.99 -14.88 17.25
CA ASP A 93 10.22 -16.09 16.43
C ASP A 93 10.87 -15.84 15.05
N GLY A 94 11.40 -14.64 14.84
CA GLY A 94 12.10 -14.24 13.61
C GLY A 94 11.18 -13.72 12.51
N ASN A 95 9.89 -13.60 12.77
CA ASN A 95 8.95 -12.96 11.86
C ASN A 95 9.28 -11.48 11.66
N TYR A 96 8.80 -10.92 10.57
CA TYR A 96 8.96 -9.50 10.26
C TYR A 96 7.61 -8.86 10.01
N GLU A 97 7.44 -7.69 10.59
CA GLU A 97 6.35 -6.77 10.30
C GLU A 97 6.86 -5.68 9.37
N THR A 98 6.06 -5.28 8.39
CA THR A 98 6.35 -4.12 7.55
C THR A 98 5.12 -3.23 7.48
N VAL A 99 5.33 -1.95 7.79
CA VAL A 99 4.30 -0.92 7.66
C VAL A 99 4.60 -0.10 6.42
N LEU A 100 3.62 -0.02 5.53
CA LEU A 100 3.64 0.84 4.37
C LEU A 100 2.63 1.96 4.55
N GLU A 101 2.97 3.14 4.05
CA GLU A 101 2.06 4.28 3.98
C GLU A 101 2.04 4.89 2.59
N ILE A 102 0.87 5.34 2.18
CA ILE A 102 0.66 6.24 1.05
C ILE A 102 -0.06 7.49 1.52
N GLU A 103 0.29 8.61 0.91
CA GLU A 103 -0.40 9.88 1.09
C GLU A 103 -1.22 10.13 -0.18
N LEU A 104 -2.54 10.20 -0.03
CA LEU A 104 -3.48 10.58 -1.07
C LEU A 104 -3.84 12.06 -0.89
N ASP A 105 -3.90 12.81 -1.99
CA ASP A 105 -4.43 14.18 -1.96
C ASP A 105 -5.97 14.16 -1.85
N GLN A 106 -6.60 15.12 -1.17
CA GLN A 106 -8.06 15.28 -1.14
C GLN A 106 -8.66 15.55 -2.52
N ASP A 107 -7.85 16.02 -3.49
CA ASP A 107 -8.25 16.06 -4.90
C ASP A 107 -8.61 14.69 -5.49
N PHE A 108 -8.21 13.60 -4.82
CA PHE A 108 -8.70 12.24 -5.07
C PHE A 108 -10.22 12.14 -4.94
N SER A 109 -10.81 12.77 -3.92
CA SER A 109 -12.26 12.71 -3.66
C SER A 109 -13.03 13.78 -4.44
N SER A 110 -12.41 14.91 -4.78
CA SER A 110 -13.07 16.04 -5.45
C SER A 110 -13.15 15.87 -6.98
N ARG A 111 -12.13 15.25 -7.61
CA ARG A 111 -12.10 14.96 -9.07
C ARG A 111 -12.82 13.67 -9.45
N MET A 112 -13.46 13.03 -8.47
CA MET A 112 -14.26 11.80 -8.59
C MET A 112 -15.78 12.07 -8.64
N ASN A 113 -16.21 13.34 -8.57
CA ASN A 113 -17.59 13.78 -8.84
C ASN A 113 -17.73 14.38 -10.24
#